data_AF-A0A0U1DYH5-F1
#
_entry.id   AF-A0A0U1DYH5-F1
#
_cell.length_a   1.000
_cell.length_b   1.000
_cell.length_c   1.000
_cell.angle_alpha   90.00
_cell.angle_beta   90.00
_cell.angle_gamma   90.00
#
_symmetry.space_group_name_H-M   'P 1'
#
loop_
_entity.id
_entity.type
_entity.pdbx_description
1 polymer ?
#
loop_
_entity_poly.entity_id
_entity_poly.type
_entity_poly.pdbx_seq_one_letter_code
_entity_poly.pdbx_strand_id
1 'polypeptide(L)'
;MGEDLRHLTQALDHARRARRIMLQNVGLSLGLITVLIPLALTGVLGLAAVVAVHELAEIIVIANGVRAGRTKTLATTQPQPSDSPAIASELTH
;
A
#
# COMPACT_ATOMS: atom_id res chain seq x y z
N MET A 1 -10.34 4.73 -28.96
CA MET A 1 -10.34 5.70 -27.85
C MET A 1 -11.40 5.35 -26.78
N GLY A 2 -11.73 4.06 -26.59
CA GLY A 2 -12.68 3.58 -25.57
C GLY A 2 -12.04 2.61 -24.57
N GLU A 3 -10.75 2.32 -24.71
CA GLU A 3 -9.96 1.45 -23.81
C GLU A 3 -9.73 2.07 -22.42
N ASP A 4 -9.72 3.40 -22.28
CA ASP A 4 -9.23 4.08 -21.07
C ASP A 4 -10.18 4.14 -19.88
N LEU A 5 -11.50 4.01 -20.08
CA LEU A 5 -12.45 4.02 -18.97
C LEU A 5 -12.37 2.74 -18.12
N ARG A 6 -12.02 1.61 -18.74
CA ARG A 6 -11.77 0.35 -18.03
C ARG A 6 -10.49 0.43 -17.19
N HIS A 7 -9.46 1.13 -17.68
CA HIS A 7 -8.23 1.39 -16.92
C HIS A 7 -8.48 2.30 -15.72
N LEU A 8 -9.31 3.34 -15.86
CA LEU A 8 -9.72 4.20 -14.74
C LEU A 8 -10.49 3.42 -13.67
N THR A 9 -11.42 2.57 -14.09
CA THR A 9 -12.23 1.74 -13.16
C THR A 9 -11.37 0.74 -12.41
N GLN A 10 -10.42 0.11 -13.10
CA GLN A 10 -9.44 -0.78 -12.51
C GLN A 10 -8.53 -0.06 -11.51
N ALA A 11 -8.02 1.14 -11.86
CA ALA A 11 -7.24 1.97 -10.95
C ALA A 11 -8.02 2.39 -9.69
N LEU A 12 -9.30 2.72 -9.82
CA LEU A 12 -10.18 3.03 -8.68
C LEU A 12 -10.41 1.81 -7.79
N ASP A 13 -10.51 0.59 -8.33
CA ASP A 13 -10.59 -0.64 -7.53
C ASP A 13 -9.30 -0.94 -6.76
N HIS A 14 -8.15 -0.65 -7.35
CA HIS A 14 -6.88 -0.71 -6.65
C HIS A 14 -6.81 0.34 -5.52
N ALA A 15 -7.22 1.58 -5.80
CA ALA A 15 -7.23 2.68 -4.84
C ALA A 15 -8.19 2.44 -3.66
N ARG A 16 -9.41 1.95 -3.92
CA ARG A 16 -10.38 1.61 -2.86
C ARG A 16 -9.83 0.58 -1.88
N ARG A 17 -9.05 -0.38 -2.38
CA ARG A 17 -8.44 -1.42 -1.54
C ARG A 17 -7.23 -0.89 -0.75
N ALA A 18 -6.39 -0.05 -1.37
CA ALA A 18 -5.31 0.65 -0.67
C ALA A 18 -5.84 1.55 0.45
N ARG A 19 -6.99 2.20 0.22
CA ARG A 19 -7.67 3.05 1.21
C ARG A 19 -8.05 2.31 2.48
N ARG A 20 -8.41 1.02 2.42
CA ARG A 20 -8.70 0.23 3.63
C ARG A 20 -7.47 0.05 4.52
N ILE A 21 -6.31 -0.18 3.92
CA ILE A 21 -5.04 -0.35 4.65
C ILE A 21 -4.64 0.98 5.30
N MET A 22 -4.76 2.09 4.54
CA MET A 22 -4.53 3.43 5.07
C MET A 22 -5.45 3.76 6.24
N LEU A 23 -6.75 3.47 6.14
CA LEU A 23 -7.70 3.72 7.23
C LEU A 23 -7.41 2.89 8.47
N GLN A 24 -6.94 1.65 8.33
CA GLN A 24 -6.50 0.83 9.47
C GLN A 24 -5.30 1.43 10.17
N ASN A 25 -4.29 1.87 9.42
CA ASN A 25 -3.10 2.50 9.99
C ASN A 25 -3.45 3.83 10.66
N VAL A 26 -4.25 4.68 10.01
CA VAL A 26 -4.73 5.93 10.60
C VAL A 26 -5.52 5.68 11.88
N GLY A 27 -6.44 4.71 11.89
CA GLY A 27 -7.20 4.35 13.08
C GLY A 27 -6.32 3.83 14.23
N LEU A 28 -5.33 2.99 13.91
CA LEU A 28 -4.37 2.48 14.88
C LEU A 28 -3.51 3.60 15.48
N SER A 29 -2.96 4.48 14.64
CA SER A 29 -2.18 5.64 15.08
C SER A 29 -3.00 6.61 15.94
N LEU A 30 -4.26 6.85 15.57
CA LEU A 30 -5.15 7.71 16.35
C LEU A 30 -5.42 7.11 17.74
N GLY A 31 -5.75 5.82 17.79
CA GLY A 31 -5.96 5.11 19.06
C GLY A 31 -4.72 5.14 19.94
N LEU A 32 -3.54 4.98 19.35
CA LEU A 32 -2.27 5.05 20.06
C LEU A 32 -2.04 6.42 20.70
N ILE A 33 -2.18 7.50 19.94
CA ILE A 33 -2.03 8.87 20.44
C ILE A 33 -3.06 9.18 21.53
N THR A 34 -4.33 8.78 21.33
CA THR A 34 -5.39 8.97 22.32
C THR A 34 -5.12 8.23 23.63
N VAL A 35 -4.36 7.14 23.61
CA VAL A 35 -3.98 6.40 24.83
C VAL A 35 -2.69 6.92 25.45
N LEU A 36 -1.60 7.06 24.67
CA LEU A 36 -0.31 7.44 25.24
C LEU A 36 -0.27 8.87 25.75
N ILE A 37 -0.95 9.82 25.11
CA ILE A 37 -0.95 11.21 25.57
C ILE A 37 -1.53 11.31 26.99
N PRO A 38 -2.76 10.82 27.28
CA PRO A 38 -3.28 10.84 28.65
C PRO A 38 -2.41 10.08 29.64
N LEU A 39 -1.85 8.94 29.24
CA LEU A 39 -1.04 8.09 30.12
C LEU A 39 0.29 8.76 30.51
N ALA A 40 0.89 9.52 29.59
CA ALA A 40 2.05 10.35 29.84
C ALA A 40 1.70 11.58 30.69
N LEU A 41 0.57 12.24 30.41
CA LEU A 41 0.11 13.41 31.16
C LEU A 41 -0.27 13.09 32.61
N THR A 42 -0.85 11.91 32.85
CA THR A 42 -1.18 11.42 34.20
C THR A 42 0.03 10.84 34.94
N GLY A 43 1.18 10.69 34.26
CA GLY A 43 2.42 10.19 34.85
C GLY A 43 2.42 8.68 35.16
N VAL A 44 1.44 7.92 34.64
CA VAL A 44 1.33 6.47 34.86
C VAL A 44 2.52 5.72 34.23
N LEU A 45 3.02 6.24 33.10
CA LEU A 45 4.23 5.75 32.45
C LEU A 45 5.28 6.87 32.40
N GLY A 46 6.53 6.54 32.74
CA GLY A 46 7.65 7.46 32.54
C GLY A 46 7.97 7.67 31.05
N LEU A 47 8.68 8.76 30.72
CA LEU A 47 8.99 9.14 29.33
C LEU A 47 9.64 7.99 28.52
N ALA A 48 10.59 7.27 29.11
CA ALA A 48 11.27 6.16 28.43
C ALA A 48 10.30 5.03 28.04
N ALA A 49 9.35 4.68 28.91
CA ALA A 49 8.35 3.66 28.64
C ALA A 49 7.35 4.12 27.56
N VAL A 50 6.94 5.39 27.61
CA VAL A 50 6.08 6.02 26.59
C VAL A 50 6.74 5.95 25.21
N VAL A 51 8.02 6.33 25.12
CA VAL A 51 8.79 6.25 23.87
C VAL A 51 8.86 4.81 23.38
N ALA A 52 9.27 3.85 24.23
CA ALA A 52 9.38 2.45 23.84
C ALA A 52 8.06 1.87 23.28
N VAL A 53 6.92 2.20 23.89
CA VAL A 53 5.61 1.76 23.41
C VAL A 53 5.26 2.42 22.07
N HIS A 54 5.59 3.70 21.90
CA HIS A 54 5.37 4.41 20.63
C HIS A 54 6.16 3.76 19.49
N GLU A 55 7.46 3.52 19.70
CA GLU A 55 8.35 2.89 18.73
C GLU A 55 7.88 1.47 18.36
N LEU A 56 7.48 0.66 19.36
CA LEU A 56 6.96 -0.68 19.11
C LEU A 56 5.72 -0.65 18.23
N ALA A 57 4.83 0.30 18.47
CA ALA A 57 3.62 0.40 17.70
C ALA A 57 3.86 0.92 16.28
N GLU A 58 4.85 1.78 16.06
CA GLU A 58 5.29 2.16 14.73
C GLU A 58 5.73 0.92 13.93
N ILE A 59 6.51 0.03 14.55
CA ILE A 59 6.91 -1.25 13.95
C ILE A 59 5.68 -2.10 13.59
N ILE A 60 4.68 -2.19 14.47
CA ILE A 60 3.43 -2.93 14.20
C ILE A 60 2.65 -2.33 13.02
N VAL A 61 2.55 -1.00 12.95
CA VAL A 61 1.88 -0.29 11.85
C VAL A 61 2.60 -0.58 10.53
N ILE A 62 3.93 -0.51 10.51
CA ILE A 62 4.76 -0.83 9.35
C ILE A 62 4.56 -2.30 8.95
N ALA A 63 4.63 -3.23 9.90
CA ALA A 63 4.42 -4.66 9.65
C ALA A 63 3.02 -4.96 9.11
N ASN A 64 1.98 -4.29 9.61
CA ASN A 64 0.62 -4.36 9.08
C ASN A 64 0.56 -3.86 7.64
N GLY A 65 1.20 -2.72 7.34
CA GLY A 65 1.34 -2.18 6.00
C GLY A 65 2.02 -3.16 5.04
N VAL A 66 3.14 -3.75 5.46
CA VAL A 66 3.89 -4.75 4.69
C VAL A 66 3.05 -6.01 4.45
N ARG A 67 2.42 -6.58 5.49
CA ARG A 67 1.55 -7.76 5.34
C ARG A 67 0.37 -7.49 4.41
N ALA A 68 -0.28 -6.34 4.56
CA ALA A 68 -1.41 -5.95 3.74
C ALA A 68 -1.00 -5.68 2.28
N GLY A 69 0.21 -5.15 2.05
CA GLY A 69 0.80 -4.95 0.73
C GLY A 69 1.30 -6.23 0.05
N ARG A 70 1.88 -7.18 0.81
CA ARG A 70 2.44 -8.45 0.28
C ARG A 70 1.42 -9.38 -0.36
N THR A 71 0.13 -9.25 -0.04
CA THR A 71 -0.93 -10.03 -0.72
C THR A 71 -1.25 -9.53 -2.13
N LYS A 72 -0.63 -8.42 -2.55
CA LYS A 72 -0.71 -7.91 -3.92
C LYS A 72 0.70 -7.77 -4.48
N THR A 73 1.24 -8.89 -4.97
CA THR A 73 2.21 -8.83 -6.06
C THR A 73 1.57 -7.98 -7.16
N LEU A 74 2.10 -6.78 -7.37
CA LEU A 74 1.82 -6.00 -8.55
C LEU A 74 2.07 -6.95 -9.72
N ALA A 75 1.05 -7.27 -10.49
CA ALA A 75 1.27 -7.74 -11.85
C ALA A 75 2.02 -6.60 -12.52
N THR A 76 3.35 -6.66 -12.47
CA THR A 76 4.22 -5.95 -13.40
C THR A 76 3.67 -6.33 -14.75
N THR A 77 2.95 -5.40 -15.38
CA THR A 77 2.61 -5.46 -16.79
C THR A 77 3.92 -5.80 -17.49
N GLN A 78 4.06 -7.07 -17.87
CA GLN A 78 5.17 -7.49 -18.70
C GLN A 78 5.06 -6.66 -19.97
N PRO A 79 6.14 -6.00 -20.42
CA PRO A 79 6.18 -5.45 -21.76
C PRO A 79 5.91 -6.63 -22.69
N GLN A 80 4.72 -6.65 -23.30
CA GLN A 80 4.34 -7.64 -24.29
C GLN A 80 5.42 -7.57 -25.37
N PRO A 81 6.23 -8.63 -25.57
CA PRO A 81 7.13 -8.64 -26.71
C PRO A 81 6.21 -8.60 -27.93
N SER A 82 6.29 -7.50 -28.67
CA SER A 82 5.68 -7.38 -29.97
C SER A 82 6.34 -8.40 -30.87
N ASP A 83 5.81 -9.62 -30.86
CA ASP A 83 5.96 -10.59 -31.93
C ASP A 83 5.32 -9.96 -33.18
N SER A 84 6.12 -9.18 -33.90
CA SER A 84 5.94 -9.01 -35.34
C SER A 84 6.84 -10.01 -36.05
N PRO A 85 6.36 -11.23 -36.34
CA PRO A 85 6.96 -12.03 -37.39
C PRO A 85 6.46 -11.51 -38.75
N ALA A 86 7.30 -11.66 -39.78
CA ALA A 86 6.96 -11.56 -41.20
C ALA A 86 6.83 -10.16 -41.83
N ILE A 87 7.97 -9.56 -42.17
CA ILE A 87 8.13 -8.87 -43.48
C ILE A 87 9.40 -9.36 -44.21
N ALA A 88 9.66 -10.67 -44.10
CA ALA A 88 10.66 -11.37 -44.89
C ALA A 88 9.98 -12.38 -45.82
N SER A 89 9.02 -11.94 -46.66
CA SER A 89 8.56 -12.72 -47.82
C SER A 89 7.64 -11.91 -48.75
N GLU A 90 8.20 -10.95 -49.49
CA GLU A 90 7.74 -10.57 -50.84
C GLU A 90 9.00 -10.05 -51.56
N LEU A 91 9.88 -10.92 -52.08
CA LEU A 91 9.81 -11.52 -53.43
C LEU A 91 9.45 -10.45 -54.47
N THR A 92 10.45 -9.94 -55.18
CA THR A 92 10.64 -10.28 -56.59
C THR A 92 9.36 -10.12 -57.42
N HIS A 93 9.16 -8.91 -57.94
CA HIS A 93 8.73 -8.72 -59.32
C HIS A 93 9.14 -7.33 -59.81
#